data_AF-A0A069A5H1-F1
#
_entry.id   AF-A0A069A5H1-F1
#
_cell.length_a   1.000
_cell.length_b   1.000
_cell.length_c   1.000
_cell.angle_alpha   90.00
_cell.angle_beta   90.00
_cell.angle_gamma   90.00
#
_symmetry.space_group_name_H-M   'P 1'
#
loop_
_entity.id
_entity.type
_entity.pdbx_description
1 polymer ?
#
loop_
_entity_poly.entity_id
_entity_poly.type
_entity_poly.pdbx_seq_one_letter_code
_entity_poly.pdbx_strand_id
1 'polypeptide(L)'
;MNKKDTMHLIFTIVIFILLWYIVVAVSEINKNIESCSNKLDYLSQEIMSTKSDISNTINEEMSKSYITKSIDLKVKKIEKKECVIDVDVQLSKLGKNGKVFFMYKEDSDKWNETEMTKHGELSYACEIKINTGSEYDYKVVTSGAISESSDVQKLTKSDYMPEQPIFNSGIRDNREYFIEIVENSNLFNHESEKSKNKVYDNIRLEKVDIIVNEGKKDTIYKAKLAEGLDDGKTNNSNRNQVNYEVSFPKRDIDGIIYIKAKLTYNNGVEYTKDITEDITMGLQDLEK
;
A
#
# COMPACT_ATOMS: atom_id res chain seq x y z
N MET A 1 20.85 -16.82 90.70
CA MET A 1 21.32 -15.76 89.78
C MET A 1 21.32 -14.45 90.55
N ASN A 2 22.45 -13.73 90.59
CA ASN A 2 22.60 -12.52 91.40
C ASN A 2 21.93 -11.33 90.68
N LYS A 3 21.32 -10.38 91.42
CA LYS A 3 20.55 -9.25 90.82
C LYS A 3 21.35 -8.47 89.76
N LYS A 4 22.66 -8.37 89.94
CA LYS A 4 23.59 -7.67 89.03
C LYS A 4 23.75 -8.40 87.69
N ASP A 5 23.85 -9.73 87.71
CA ASP A 5 23.99 -10.54 86.50
C ASP A 5 22.69 -10.53 85.68
N THR A 6 21.54 -10.54 86.35
CA THR A 6 20.23 -10.41 85.69
C THR A 6 20.07 -9.03 85.04
N MET A 7 20.53 -7.94 85.68
CA MET A 7 20.49 -6.60 85.08
C MET A 7 21.41 -6.45 83.87
N HIS A 8 22.62 -7.03 83.92
CA HIS A 8 23.53 -7.06 82.76
C HIS A 8 22.93 -7.84 81.59
N LEU A 9 22.32 -9.00 81.86
CA LEU A 9 21.63 -9.80 80.85
C LEU A 9 20.50 -9.00 80.17
N ILE A 10 19.65 -8.33 80.96
CA ILE A 10 18.56 -7.48 80.44
C ILE A 10 19.13 -6.36 79.56
N PHE A 11 20.18 -5.68 80.01
CA PHE A 11 20.81 -4.60 79.25
C PHE A 11 21.40 -5.08 77.91
N THR A 12 22.07 -6.24 77.91
CA THR A 12 22.58 -6.86 76.69
C THR A 12 21.45 -7.23 75.74
N ILE A 13 20.35 -7.80 76.22
CA ILE A 13 19.18 -8.14 75.40
C ILE A 13 18.58 -6.87 74.76
N VAL A 14 18.44 -5.78 75.51
CA VAL A 14 17.93 -4.51 74.99
C VAL A 14 18.82 -3.94 73.89
N ILE A 15 20.14 -4.00 74.05
CA ILE A 15 21.09 -3.58 73.00
C ILE A 15 20.94 -4.44 71.74
N PHE A 16 20.80 -5.76 71.88
CA PHE A 16 20.59 -6.64 70.73
C PHE A 16 19.28 -6.34 69.99
N ILE A 17 18.20 -6.04 70.71
CA ILE A 17 16.91 -5.65 70.11
C ILE A 17 17.04 -4.33 69.34
N LEU A 18 17.74 -3.34 69.90
CA LEU A 18 18.00 -2.07 69.23
C LEU A 18 18.86 -2.23 67.97
N LEU A 19 19.92 -3.03 68.04
CA LEU A 19 20.78 -3.32 66.88
C LEU A 19 20.01 -4.08 65.79
N TRP A 20 19.17 -5.05 66.18
CA TRP A 20 18.30 -5.76 65.24
C TRP A 20 17.34 -4.81 64.53
N TYR A 21 16.71 -3.90 65.27
CA TYR A 21 15.81 -2.90 64.71
C TYR A 21 16.52 -1.99 63.69
N ILE A 22 17.75 -1.55 64.00
CA ILE A 22 18.57 -0.75 63.07
C ILE A 22 18.86 -1.55 61.80
N VAL A 23 19.25 -2.83 61.91
CA VAL A 23 19.53 -3.68 60.75
C VAL A 23 18.29 -3.85 59.86
N VAL A 24 17.12 -4.09 60.46
CA VAL A 24 15.85 -4.21 59.71
C VAL A 24 15.52 -2.90 59.00
N ALA A 25 15.61 -1.76 59.70
CA ALA A 25 15.33 -0.45 59.13
C ALA A 25 16.28 -0.11 57.96
N VAL A 26 17.58 -0.38 58.12
CA VAL A 26 18.57 -0.18 57.04
C VAL A 26 18.31 -1.09 55.85
N SER A 27 17.91 -2.34 56.08
CA SER A 27 17.55 -3.26 55.00
C SER A 27 16.33 -2.79 54.21
N GLU A 28 15.33 -2.21 54.87
CA GLU A 28 14.13 -1.68 54.23
C GLU A 28 14.43 -0.40 53.43
N ILE A 29 15.27 0.48 53.99
CA ILE A 29 15.79 1.65 53.27
C ILE A 29 16.56 1.23 52.01
N ASN A 30 17.43 0.22 52.10
CA ASN A 30 18.17 -0.26 50.92
C ASN A 30 17.24 -0.78 49.82
N LYS A 31 16.20 -1.54 50.18
CA LYS A 31 15.19 -2.00 49.20
C LYS A 31 14.45 -0.83 48.54
N ASN A 32 14.13 0.21 49.30
CA ASN A 32 13.49 1.41 48.77
C ASN A 32 14.43 2.20 47.86
N ILE A 33 15.71 2.30 48.19
CA ILE A 33 16.74 2.94 47.36
C ILE A 33 16.92 2.17 46.05
N GLU A 34 17.00 0.83 46.10
CA GLU A 34 17.11 -0.02 44.92
C GLU A 34 15.88 0.13 44.00
N SER A 35 14.68 0.13 44.59
CA SER A 35 13.43 0.38 43.86
C SER A 35 13.40 1.77 43.20
N CYS A 36 13.85 2.81 43.91
CA CYS A 36 13.99 4.16 43.35
C CYS A 36 15.02 4.22 42.22
N SER A 37 16.16 3.53 42.36
CA SER A 37 17.19 3.45 41.30
C SER A 37 16.62 2.80 40.04
N ASN A 38 15.93 1.66 40.19
CA ASN A 38 15.32 0.96 39.05
C ASN A 38 14.25 1.81 38.35
N LYS A 39 13.44 2.57 39.12
CA LYS A 39 12.47 3.52 38.55
C LYS A 39 13.16 4.67 37.81
N LEU A 40 14.28 5.16 38.34
CA LEU A 40 15.07 6.22 37.70
C LEU A 40 15.69 5.74 36.38
N ASP A 41 16.24 4.52 36.37
CA ASP A 41 16.80 3.91 35.16
C ASP A 41 15.72 3.70 34.09
N TYR A 42 14.53 3.21 34.49
CA TYR A 42 13.39 3.09 33.59
C TYR A 42 12.97 4.45 33.00
N LEU A 43 12.80 5.47 33.84
CA LEU A 43 12.47 6.83 33.37
C LEU A 43 13.55 7.39 32.45
N SER A 44 14.83 7.12 32.74
CA SER A 44 15.93 7.54 31.88
C SER A 44 15.86 6.88 30.50
N GLN A 45 15.57 5.58 30.44
CA GLN A 45 15.38 4.85 29.19
C GLN A 45 14.16 5.37 28.40
N GLU A 46 13.04 5.64 29.06
CA GLU A 46 11.84 6.19 28.43
C GLU A 46 12.08 7.60 27.85
N ILE A 47 12.81 8.45 28.57
CA ILE A 47 13.23 9.77 28.08
C ILE A 47 14.16 9.62 26.86
N MET A 48 15.10 8.67 26.87
CA MET A 48 15.98 8.44 25.74
C MET A 48 15.21 7.93 24.51
N SER A 49 14.27 7.01 24.69
CA SER A 49 13.38 6.54 23.62
C SER A 49 12.57 7.70 23.04
N THR A 50 11.89 8.47 23.90
CA THR A 50 11.09 9.63 23.49
C THR A 50 11.93 10.65 22.74
N LYS A 51 13.17 10.93 23.19
CA LYS A 51 14.09 11.82 22.48
C LYS A 51 14.46 11.28 21.10
N SER A 52 14.69 9.97 20.98
CA SER A 52 14.95 9.33 19.69
C SER A 52 13.75 9.47 18.76
N ASP A 53 12.54 9.19 19.25
CA ASP A 53 11.30 9.30 18.47
C ASP A 53 11.07 10.73 17.99
N ILE A 54 11.22 11.72 18.89
CA ILE A 54 11.14 13.14 18.53
C ILE A 54 12.19 13.49 17.48
N SER A 55 13.44 13.03 17.64
CA SER A 55 14.50 13.32 16.67
C SER A 55 14.22 12.70 15.31
N ASN A 56 13.68 11.49 15.27
CA ASN A 56 13.31 10.81 14.03
C ASN A 56 12.16 11.53 13.33
N THR A 57 11.10 11.90 14.06
CA THR A 57 9.98 12.67 13.51
C THR A 57 10.42 14.05 13.01
N ILE A 58 11.28 14.76 13.74
CA ILE A 58 11.82 16.05 13.27
C ILE A 58 12.62 15.86 11.99
N ASN A 59 13.48 14.84 11.92
CA ASN A 59 14.26 14.56 10.72
C ASN A 59 13.37 14.20 9.52
N GLU A 60 12.32 13.41 9.72
CA GLU A 60 11.34 13.07 8.70
C GLU A 60 10.58 14.31 8.20
N GLU A 61 10.05 15.15 9.10
CA GLU A 61 9.28 16.33 8.71
C GLU A 61 10.14 17.44 8.09
N MET A 62 11.37 17.64 8.56
CA MET A 62 12.31 18.61 7.98
C MET A 62 12.83 18.17 6.60
N SER A 63 12.71 16.89 6.26
CA SER A 63 13.07 16.38 4.94
C SER A 63 11.99 16.63 3.87
N LYS A 64 10.75 16.90 4.28
CA LYS A 64 9.63 17.16 3.37
C LYS A 64 9.64 18.59 2.85
N SER A 65 9.17 18.78 1.62
CA SER A 65 8.95 20.13 1.07
C SER A 65 7.83 20.85 1.81
N TYR A 66 8.15 22.00 2.39
CA TYR A 66 7.18 22.88 3.05
C TYR A 66 6.50 23.84 2.07
N ILE A 67 7.00 23.91 0.82
CA ILE A 67 6.44 24.77 -0.24
C ILE A 67 5.30 24.08 -0.98
N THR A 68 5.45 22.81 -1.32
CA THR A 68 4.42 22.08 -2.07
C THR A 68 3.39 21.51 -1.09
N LYS A 69 2.16 22.03 -1.09
CA LYS A 69 1.08 21.57 -0.19
C LYS A 69 0.41 20.31 -0.71
N SER A 70 0.10 20.28 -1.99
CA SER A 70 -0.56 19.15 -2.64
C SER A 70 -0.23 19.10 -4.11
N ILE A 71 -0.24 17.87 -4.64
CA ILE A 71 -0.14 17.56 -6.06
C ILE A 71 -1.33 16.65 -6.37
N ASP A 72 -2.20 17.07 -7.28
CA ASP A 72 -3.34 16.30 -7.76
C ASP A 72 -3.09 15.90 -9.21
N LEU A 73 -3.26 14.61 -9.50
CA LEU A 73 -3.00 14.02 -10.82
C LEU A 73 -4.28 13.40 -11.34
N LYS A 74 -4.77 13.88 -12.48
CA LYS A 74 -6.00 13.39 -13.09
C LYS A 74 -5.76 12.92 -14.50
N VAL A 75 -6.16 11.68 -14.78
CA VAL A 75 -6.16 11.14 -16.14
C VAL A 75 -7.23 11.85 -16.97
N LYS A 76 -6.79 12.69 -17.90
CA LYS A 76 -7.64 13.47 -18.78
C LYS A 76 -8.02 12.69 -20.04
N LYS A 77 -7.07 11.96 -20.62
CA LYS A 77 -7.27 11.23 -21.88
C LYS A 77 -6.32 10.05 -22.01
N ILE A 78 -6.80 8.95 -22.56
CA ILE A 78 -5.97 7.79 -22.93
C ILE A 78 -6.05 7.60 -24.45
N GLU A 79 -4.90 7.54 -25.10
CA GLU A 79 -4.72 7.41 -26.54
C GLU A 79 -3.80 6.23 -26.84
N LYS A 80 -4.36 5.03 -27.07
CA LYS A 80 -3.57 3.80 -27.25
C LYS A 80 -2.61 3.63 -26.06
N LYS A 81 -1.29 3.63 -26.31
CA LYS A 81 -0.23 3.44 -25.30
C LYS A 81 0.23 4.73 -24.62
N GLU A 82 -0.46 5.84 -24.85
CA GLU A 82 -0.17 7.12 -24.23
C GLU A 82 -1.33 7.59 -23.35
N CYS A 83 -1.01 8.27 -22.26
CA CYS A 83 -1.95 8.89 -21.36
C CYS A 83 -1.59 10.37 -21.20
N VAL A 84 -2.60 11.24 -21.27
CA VAL A 84 -2.50 12.65 -20.92
C VAL A 84 -3.00 12.82 -19.50
N ILE A 85 -2.15 13.37 -18.65
CA ILE A 85 -2.43 13.64 -17.24
C ILE A 85 -2.44 15.14 -17.00
N ASP A 86 -3.54 15.60 -16.44
CA ASP A 86 -3.63 16.93 -15.86
C ASP A 86 -2.98 16.91 -14.48
N VAL A 87 -2.05 17.83 -14.27
CA VAL A 87 -1.35 18.03 -13.01
C VAL A 87 -1.80 19.36 -12.43
N ASP A 88 -2.32 19.35 -11.20
CA ASP A 88 -2.64 20.55 -10.43
C ASP A 88 -1.80 20.57 -9.14
N VAL A 89 -1.20 21.72 -8.85
CA VAL A 89 -0.29 21.89 -7.71
C VAL A 89 -0.68 23.12 -6.92
N GLN A 90 -0.83 22.92 -5.61
CA GLN A 90 -1.05 23.99 -4.63
C GLN A 90 0.25 24.24 -3.85
N LEU A 91 0.71 25.49 -3.83
CA LEU A 91 1.87 25.91 -3.06
C LEU A 91 1.47 26.67 -1.78
N SER A 92 2.36 26.66 -0.76
CA SER A 92 2.22 27.46 0.45
C SER A 92 2.72 28.89 0.28
N LYS A 93 3.74 29.08 -0.57
CA LYS A 93 4.34 30.37 -0.93
C LYS A 93 5.12 30.22 -2.24
N LEU A 94 5.38 31.33 -2.91
CA LEU A 94 6.32 31.39 -4.02
C LEU A 94 7.15 32.67 -3.92
N GLY A 95 8.47 32.55 -4.15
CA GLY A 95 9.36 33.72 -4.17
C GLY A 95 9.03 34.69 -5.31
N LYS A 96 9.51 35.94 -5.20
CA LYS A 96 9.41 36.92 -6.29
C LYS A 96 10.04 36.35 -7.58
N ASN A 97 9.38 36.57 -8.71
CA ASN A 97 9.74 36.01 -10.02
C ASN A 97 9.88 34.49 -10.03
N GLY A 98 9.22 33.81 -9.08
CA GLY A 98 9.32 32.37 -8.97
C GLY A 98 8.61 31.67 -10.13
N LYS A 99 9.20 30.56 -10.58
CA LYS A 99 8.59 29.65 -11.55
C LYS A 99 8.39 28.29 -10.91
N VAL A 100 7.40 27.55 -11.41
CA VAL A 100 7.05 26.23 -10.93
C VAL A 100 7.19 25.26 -12.09
N PHE A 101 7.88 24.15 -11.86
CA PHE A 101 8.12 23.11 -12.85
C PHE A 101 7.61 21.79 -12.31
N PHE A 102 6.88 21.07 -13.14
CA PHE A 102 6.62 19.66 -12.91
C PHE A 102 7.71 18.85 -13.60
N MET A 103 8.40 18.01 -12.84
CA MET A 103 9.48 17.17 -13.34
C MET A 103 9.08 15.71 -13.23
N TYR A 104 9.32 14.93 -14.28
CA TYR A 104 9.03 13.50 -14.28
C TYR A 104 10.07 12.73 -15.10
N LYS A 105 10.34 11.50 -14.69
CA LYS A 105 11.25 10.60 -15.38
C LYS A 105 10.75 9.17 -15.25
N GLU A 106 11.03 8.36 -16.26
CA GLU A 106 10.90 6.91 -16.19
C GLU A 106 12.10 6.31 -15.41
N ASP A 107 12.53 5.09 -15.73
CA ASP A 107 13.80 4.48 -15.29
C ASP A 107 15.01 5.10 -16.04
N SER A 108 15.20 6.41 -15.87
CA SER A 108 16.39 7.10 -16.35
C SER A 108 16.93 8.09 -15.32
N ASP A 109 18.12 8.60 -15.54
CA ASP A 109 18.69 9.68 -14.72
C ASP A 109 18.22 11.07 -15.18
N LYS A 110 17.56 11.15 -16.34
CA LYS A 110 17.17 12.42 -16.95
C LYS A 110 15.72 12.76 -16.63
N TRP A 111 15.52 13.92 -16.02
CA TRP A 111 14.21 14.49 -15.78
C TRP A 111 13.69 15.22 -17.02
N ASN A 112 12.43 14.97 -17.38
CA ASN A 112 11.66 15.84 -18.25
C ASN A 112 11.10 16.97 -17.40
N GLU A 113 11.09 18.19 -17.93
CA GLU A 113 10.67 19.39 -17.21
C GLU A 113 9.56 20.10 -17.98
N THR A 114 8.46 20.39 -17.28
CA THR A 114 7.32 21.16 -17.81
C THR A 114 7.10 22.38 -16.93
N GLU A 115 7.25 23.59 -17.48
CA GLU A 115 6.89 24.81 -16.77
C GLU A 115 5.36 24.87 -16.58
N MET A 116 4.93 25.06 -15.33
CA MET A 116 3.51 25.06 -14.98
C MET A 116 2.90 26.46 -15.15
N THR A 117 1.65 26.50 -15.61
CA THR A 117 0.91 27.76 -15.80
C THR A 117 0.11 28.09 -14.55
N LYS A 118 0.23 29.33 -14.09
CA LYS A 118 -0.53 29.85 -12.95
C LYS A 118 -2.02 30.00 -13.30
N HIS A 119 -2.91 29.49 -12.45
CA HIS A 119 -4.37 29.67 -12.60
C HIS A 119 -5.08 30.08 -11.30
N GLY A 120 -4.37 30.08 -10.16
CA GLY A 120 -4.82 30.66 -8.89
C GLY A 120 -3.70 31.50 -8.27
N GLU A 121 -3.88 32.02 -7.04
CA GLU A 121 -2.83 32.83 -6.40
C GLU A 121 -1.54 32.05 -6.17
N LEU A 122 -1.67 30.79 -5.73
CA LEU A 122 -0.60 29.82 -5.49
C LEU A 122 -0.93 28.45 -6.10
N SER A 123 -1.76 28.44 -7.15
CA SER A 123 -2.20 27.22 -7.85
C SER A 123 -1.66 27.23 -9.29
N TYR A 124 -1.07 26.11 -9.68
CA TYR A 124 -0.36 25.93 -10.94
C TYR A 124 -0.79 24.62 -11.58
N ALA A 125 -0.94 24.63 -12.90
CA ALA A 125 -1.35 23.46 -13.66
C ALA A 125 -0.50 23.25 -14.91
N CYS A 126 -0.36 22.00 -15.31
CA CYS A 126 0.20 21.63 -16.60
C CYS A 126 -0.38 20.30 -17.09
N GLU A 127 -0.16 20.00 -18.36
CA GLU A 127 -0.49 18.71 -18.94
C GLU A 127 0.80 17.99 -19.29
N ILE A 128 0.89 16.72 -18.90
CA ILE A 128 1.98 15.84 -19.31
C ILE A 128 1.42 14.70 -20.15
N LYS A 129 2.26 14.19 -21.03
CA LYS A 129 1.97 13.00 -21.83
C LYS A 129 2.99 11.92 -21.48
N ILE A 130 2.49 10.75 -21.10
CA ILE A 130 3.31 9.62 -20.65
C ILE A 130 2.92 8.34 -21.38
N ASN A 131 3.82 7.37 -21.40
CA ASN A 131 3.55 6.01 -21.86
C ASN A 131 2.97 5.17 -20.71
N THR A 132 1.79 4.58 -20.93
CA THR A 132 1.04 3.74 -19.97
C THR A 132 1.74 2.40 -19.66
N GLY A 133 2.71 1.98 -20.45
CA GLY A 133 3.48 0.76 -20.18
C GLY A 133 4.51 0.89 -19.05
N SER A 134 4.73 2.10 -18.53
CA SER A 134 5.94 2.47 -17.77
C SER A 134 5.60 3.20 -16.48
N GLU A 135 6.44 3.08 -15.46
CA GLU A 135 6.29 3.82 -14.21
C GLU A 135 7.17 5.07 -14.23
N TYR A 136 6.77 6.09 -13.49
CA TYR A 136 7.49 7.36 -13.47
C TYR A 136 7.70 7.84 -12.05
N ASP A 137 8.89 8.34 -11.77
CA ASP A 137 9.14 9.22 -10.63
C ASP A 137 8.78 10.65 -11.03
N TYR A 138 8.10 11.38 -10.16
CA TYR A 138 7.78 12.79 -10.36
C TYR A 138 8.03 13.64 -9.13
N LYS A 139 8.21 14.94 -9.36
CA LYS A 139 8.37 15.96 -8.31
C LYS A 139 8.03 17.34 -8.86
N VAL A 140 7.74 18.27 -7.95
CA VAL A 140 7.57 19.69 -8.27
C VAL A 140 8.82 20.43 -7.84
N VAL A 141 9.32 21.31 -8.72
CA VAL A 141 10.45 22.18 -8.42
C VAL A 141 10.03 23.62 -8.56
N THR A 142 10.32 24.42 -7.53
CA THR A 142 10.21 25.87 -7.58
C THR A 142 11.58 26.46 -7.83
N SER A 143 11.64 27.52 -8.65
CA SER A 143 12.86 28.29 -8.89
C SER A 143 12.60 29.77 -8.62
N GLY A 144 13.66 30.55 -8.40
CA GLY A 144 13.59 31.97 -8.10
C GLY A 144 14.28 32.30 -6.79
N ALA A 145 13.79 33.32 -6.07
CA ALA A 145 14.35 33.73 -4.78
C ALA A 145 14.20 32.65 -3.69
N ILE A 146 13.24 31.75 -3.84
CA ILE A 146 13.07 30.54 -3.04
C ILE A 146 13.05 29.40 -4.05
N SER A 147 14.00 28.46 -3.92
CA SER A 147 14.08 27.29 -4.80
C SER A 147 14.09 26.04 -3.94
N GLU A 148 13.16 25.14 -4.25
CA GLU A 148 12.92 23.92 -3.48
C GLU A 148 12.36 22.84 -4.40
N SER A 149 12.64 21.58 -4.07
CA SER A 149 12.06 20.41 -4.68
C SER A 149 11.09 19.76 -3.70
N SER A 150 9.92 19.33 -4.18
CA SER A 150 9.11 18.35 -3.47
C SER A 150 9.86 17.03 -3.32
N ASP A 151 9.34 16.19 -2.42
CA ASP A 151 9.70 14.78 -2.39
C ASP A 151 9.39 14.14 -3.74
N VAL A 152 10.18 13.11 -4.06
CA VAL A 152 9.94 12.28 -5.24
C VAL A 152 8.80 11.33 -4.93
N GLN A 153 7.77 11.37 -5.76
CA GLN A 153 6.61 10.50 -5.71
C GLN A 153 6.57 9.60 -6.95
N LYS A 154 5.78 8.52 -6.88
CA LYS A 154 5.67 7.55 -7.97
C LYS A 154 4.31 7.63 -8.63
N LEU A 155 4.32 7.68 -9.95
CA LEU A 155 3.18 7.40 -10.80
C LEU A 155 3.30 5.97 -11.31
N THR A 156 2.38 5.13 -10.87
CA THR A 156 2.36 3.69 -11.10
C THR A 156 1.40 3.31 -12.21
N LYS A 157 1.52 2.08 -12.71
CA LYS A 157 0.58 1.53 -13.71
C LYS A 157 -0.87 1.55 -13.22
N SER A 158 -1.06 1.40 -11.91
CA SER A 158 -2.37 1.45 -11.29
C SER A 158 -3.06 2.79 -11.51
N ASP A 159 -2.35 3.91 -11.62
CA ASP A 159 -2.97 5.24 -11.69
C ASP A 159 -3.75 5.49 -12.99
N TYR A 160 -3.44 4.75 -14.05
CA TYR A 160 -4.10 4.85 -15.35
C TYR A 160 -4.57 3.48 -15.90
N MET A 161 -4.68 2.48 -15.03
CA MET A 161 -5.32 1.19 -15.31
C MET A 161 -6.82 1.26 -14.96
N PRO A 162 -7.72 0.65 -15.77
CA PRO A 162 -9.13 0.53 -15.40
C PRO A 162 -9.28 -0.35 -14.14
N GLU A 163 -10.51 -0.46 -13.63
CA GLU A 163 -10.78 -1.41 -12.55
C GLU A 163 -10.39 -2.83 -12.96
N GLN A 164 -9.80 -3.56 -12.01
CA GLN A 164 -9.41 -4.94 -12.24
C GLN A 164 -10.64 -5.81 -12.51
N PRO A 165 -10.56 -6.82 -13.39
CA PRO A 165 -11.67 -7.73 -13.63
C PRO A 165 -11.97 -8.60 -12.40
N ILE A 166 -13.17 -9.15 -12.39
CA ILE A 166 -13.60 -10.17 -11.42
C ILE A 166 -13.28 -11.55 -12.00
N PHE A 167 -12.82 -12.46 -11.14
CA PHE A 167 -12.50 -13.84 -11.49
C PHE A 167 -13.44 -14.76 -10.73
N ASN A 168 -14.17 -15.60 -11.47
CA ASN A 168 -15.01 -16.66 -10.89
C ASN A 168 -14.44 -18.02 -11.30
N SER A 169 -14.50 -19.00 -10.42
CA SER A 169 -14.07 -20.37 -10.72
C SER A 169 -15.24 -21.34 -10.74
N GLY A 170 -15.07 -22.42 -11.50
CA GLY A 170 -16.04 -23.50 -11.55
C GLY A 170 -15.45 -24.82 -12.02
N ILE A 171 -16.27 -25.88 -11.96
CA ILE A 171 -15.90 -27.23 -12.39
C ILE A 171 -16.83 -27.64 -13.54
N ARG A 172 -16.25 -28.07 -14.66
CA ARG A 172 -16.98 -28.59 -15.82
C ARG A 172 -16.83 -30.11 -15.91
N ASP A 173 -17.96 -30.80 -15.98
CA ASP A 173 -18.08 -32.27 -16.12
C ASP A 173 -17.23 -33.09 -15.14
N ASN A 174 -16.93 -32.52 -13.97
CA ASN A 174 -16.01 -33.05 -12.95
C ASN A 174 -14.61 -33.43 -13.49
N ARG A 175 -14.20 -32.83 -14.63
CA ARG A 175 -12.94 -33.16 -15.33
C ARG A 175 -12.05 -31.95 -15.54
N GLU A 176 -12.60 -30.75 -15.57
CA GLU A 176 -11.87 -29.52 -15.84
C GLU A 176 -12.25 -28.44 -14.83
N TYR A 177 -11.27 -27.66 -14.41
CA TYR A 177 -11.50 -26.37 -13.79
C TYR A 177 -11.64 -25.33 -14.89
N PHE A 178 -12.54 -24.37 -14.69
CA PHE A 178 -12.63 -23.19 -15.53
C PHE A 178 -12.61 -21.93 -14.69
N ILE A 179 -12.06 -20.86 -15.29
CA ILE A 179 -12.07 -19.52 -14.72
C ILE A 179 -12.78 -18.60 -15.71
N GLU A 180 -13.83 -17.96 -15.24
CA GLU A 180 -14.52 -16.89 -15.94
C GLU A 180 -13.94 -15.54 -15.51
N ILE A 181 -13.70 -14.66 -16.47
CA ILE A 181 -13.13 -13.33 -16.26
C ILE A 181 -14.14 -12.31 -16.78
N VAL A 182 -14.58 -11.44 -15.87
CA VAL A 182 -15.60 -10.42 -16.12
C VAL A 182 -14.97 -9.04 -16.02
N GLU A 183 -15.06 -8.23 -17.09
CA GLU A 183 -14.56 -6.85 -17.05
C GLU A 183 -15.48 -5.96 -16.20
N ASN A 184 -14.90 -5.30 -15.19
CA ASN A 184 -15.65 -4.44 -14.27
C ASN A 184 -16.25 -3.19 -14.93
N SER A 185 -15.74 -2.76 -16.09
CA SER A 185 -16.23 -1.60 -16.84
C SER A 185 -17.71 -1.66 -17.21
N ASN A 186 -18.34 -2.83 -17.10
CA ASN A 186 -19.74 -3.06 -17.47
C ASN A 186 -20.64 -3.43 -16.27
N LEU A 187 -20.11 -3.45 -15.04
CA LEU A 187 -20.87 -3.77 -13.83
C LEU A 187 -21.49 -2.49 -13.25
N PHE A 188 -22.81 -2.37 -13.42
CA PHE A 188 -23.62 -1.16 -13.18
C PHE A 188 -23.59 -0.54 -11.77
N ASN A 189 -22.84 -1.09 -10.80
CA ASN A 189 -22.95 -0.75 -9.38
C ASN A 189 -21.62 -0.37 -8.67
N HIS A 190 -20.52 -0.14 -9.39
CA HIS A 190 -19.27 0.28 -8.74
C HIS A 190 -19.19 1.81 -8.58
N GLU A 191 -19.08 2.30 -7.35
CA GLU A 191 -19.00 3.74 -7.01
C GLU A 191 -17.56 4.31 -7.00
N SER A 192 -16.56 3.61 -7.54
CA SER A 192 -15.18 4.12 -7.50
C SER A 192 -15.01 5.40 -8.33
N GLU A 193 -13.99 6.20 -8.01
CA GLU A 193 -13.66 7.36 -8.82
C GLU A 193 -13.27 7.00 -10.27
N LYS A 194 -12.71 5.79 -10.47
CA LYS A 194 -12.34 5.29 -11.80
C LYS A 194 -13.55 4.87 -12.61
N SER A 195 -14.52 4.18 -12.00
CA SER A 195 -15.76 3.79 -12.69
C SER A 195 -16.62 5.00 -13.06
N LYS A 196 -16.50 6.11 -12.32
CA LYS A 196 -17.14 7.40 -12.65
C LYS A 196 -16.41 8.17 -13.76
N ASN A 197 -15.12 7.93 -13.96
CA ASN A 197 -14.33 8.61 -14.98
C ASN A 197 -14.42 7.89 -16.33
N LYS A 198 -15.22 8.46 -17.23
CA LYS A 198 -15.48 7.94 -18.59
C LYS A 198 -14.22 7.74 -19.45
N VAL A 199 -13.07 8.31 -19.07
CA VAL A 199 -11.81 8.09 -19.79
C VAL A 199 -11.41 6.61 -19.78
N TYR A 200 -11.80 5.86 -18.75
CA TYR A 200 -11.52 4.43 -18.63
C TYR A 200 -12.46 3.53 -19.45
N ASP A 201 -13.62 4.02 -19.90
CA ASP A 201 -14.66 3.23 -20.60
C ASP A 201 -14.17 2.59 -21.91
N ASN A 202 -13.13 3.21 -22.52
CA ASN A 202 -12.54 2.77 -23.78
C ASN A 202 -11.36 1.81 -23.60
N ILE A 203 -10.94 1.54 -22.36
CA ILE A 203 -9.89 0.58 -22.07
C ILE A 203 -10.52 -0.80 -21.92
N ARG A 204 -10.06 -1.76 -22.71
CA ARG A 204 -10.58 -3.13 -22.74
C ARG A 204 -9.43 -4.12 -22.60
N LEU A 205 -9.70 -5.26 -21.97
CA LEU A 205 -8.84 -6.43 -21.98
C LEU A 205 -8.71 -6.95 -23.41
N GLU A 206 -7.49 -7.03 -23.91
CA GLU A 206 -7.17 -7.66 -25.20
C GLU A 206 -6.75 -9.12 -25.04
N LYS A 207 -6.12 -9.45 -23.91
CA LYS A 207 -5.56 -10.78 -23.68
C LYS A 207 -5.50 -11.09 -22.19
N VAL A 208 -5.86 -12.34 -21.86
CA VAL A 208 -5.67 -12.90 -20.53
C VAL A 208 -4.96 -14.25 -20.64
N ASP A 209 -3.84 -14.37 -19.94
CA ASP A 209 -3.12 -15.64 -19.76
C ASP A 209 -3.20 -16.04 -18.28
N ILE A 210 -3.64 -17.27 -17.99
CA ILE A 210 -3.60 -17.85 -16.65
C ILE A 210 -2.35 -18.69 -16.49
N ILE A 211 -1.60 -18.44 -15.43
CA ILE A 211 -0.37 -19.11 -15.09
C ILE A 211 -0.63 -19.95 -13.85
N VAL A 212 -0.57 -21.27 -13.98
CA VAL A 212 -0.74 -22.20 -12.87
C VAL A 212 0.60 -22.85 -12.54
N ASN A 213 0.97 -22.84 -11.26
CA ASN A 213 2.17 -23.49 -10.77
C ASN A 213 1.86 -24.58 -9.75
N GLU A 214 2.43 -25.76 -9.98
CA GLU A 214 2.26 -26.96 -9.14
C GLU A 214 3.60 -27.42 -8.55
N GLY A 215 4.50 -26.48 -8.23
CA GLY A 215 5.80 -26.77 -7.59
C GLY A 215 6.90 -27.30 -8.49
N LYS A 216 6.64 -27.50 -9.78
CA LYS A 216 7.66 -27.92 -10.77
C LYS A 216 7.97 -26.83 -11.79
N LYS A 217 6.93 -26.29 -12.44
CA LYS A 217 7.04 -25.28 -13.48
C LYS A 217 5.72 -24.57 -13.70
N ASP A 218 5.80 -23.39 -14.30
CA ASP A 218 4.63 -22.65 -14.77
C ASP A 218 4.02 -23.31 -16.00
N THR A 219 2.71 -23.50 -15.97
CA THR A 219 1.89 -23.86 -17.12
C THR A 219 0.99 -22.68 -17.47
N ILE A 220 1.03 -22.26 -18.74
CA ILE A 220 0.30 -21.08 -19.22
C ILE A 220 -0.91 -21.54 -20.04
N TYR A 221 -2.09 -21.12 -19.62
CA TYR A 221 -3.37 -21.33 -20.29
C TYR A 221 -3.88 -20.01 -20.85
N LYS A 222 -4.12 -19.96 -22.17
CA LYS A 222 -4.60 -18.76 -22.85
C LYS A 222 -6.12 -18.72 -22.74
N ALA A 223 -6.66 -17.66 -22.15
CA ALA A 223 -8.10 -17.48 -22.12
C ALA A 223 -8.63 -17.16 -23.51
N LYS A 224 -9.81 -17.68 -23.82
CA LYS A 224 -10.54 -17.38 -25.04
C LYS A 224 -11.64 -16.40 -24.72
N LEU A 225 -11.96 -15.54 -25.67
CA LEU A 225 -13.17 -14.73 -25.59
C LEU A 225 -14.36 -15.69 -25.46
N ALA A 226 -15.20 -15.51 -24.44
CA ALA A 226 -16.42 -16.29 -24.35
C ALA A 226 -17.36 -15.82 -25.48
N GLU A 227 -17.71 -16.71 -26.41
CA GLU A 227 -18.71 -16.40 -27.42
C GLU A 227 -20.03 -16.11 -26.70
N GLY A 228 -20.61 -14.94 -26.96
CA GLY A 228 -21.88 -14.56 -26.35
C GLY A 228 -22.92 -15.65 -26.59
N LEU A 229 -23.51 -16.17 -25.51
CA LEU A 229 -24.73 -16.98 -25.57
C LEU A 229 -25.87 -16.08 -26.08
N ASP A 230 -25.92 -15.86 -27.39
CA ASP A 230 -27.10 -15.33 -28.06
C ASP A 230 -28.06 -16.47 -28.39
N ASP A 231 -28.56 -17.14 -27.35
CA ASP A 231 -29.81 -17.87 -27.49
C ASP A 231 -30.90 -16.80 -27.64
N GLY A 232 -31.34 -16.55 -28.88
CA GLY A 232 -32.28 -15.51 -29.30
C GLY A 232 -33.70 -15.58 -28.71
N LYS A 233 -33.82 -15.90 -27.42
CA LYS A 233 -35.04 -15.88 -26.62
C LYS A 233 -34.67 -15.54 -25.17
N THR A 234 -34.60 -14.26 -24.81
CA THR A 234 -35.11 -13.73 -23.52
C THR A 234 -34.81 -12.23 -23.37
N ASN A 235 -35.86 -11.42 -23.25
CA ASN A 235 -35.81 -10.04 -22.76
C ASN A 235 -35.52 -10.03 -21.26
N ASN A 236 -34.26 -10.26 -20.87
CA ASN A 236 -33.82 -9.99 -19.51
C ASN A 236 -32.46 -9.29 -19.56
N SER A 237 -32.44 -8.03 -19.13
CA SER A 237 -31.35 -7.06 -19.23
C SER A 237 -30.12 -7.35 -18.35
N ASN A 238 -29.88 -8.61 -17.97
CA ASN A 238 -28.82 -9.05 -17.06
C ASN A 238 -28.04 -10.27 -17.60
N ARG A 239 -27.88 -10.45 -18.91
CA ARG A 239 -27.06 -11.56 -19.42
C ARG A 239 -25.58 -11.33 -19.07
N ASN A 240 -25.09 -12.22 -18.19
CA ASN A 240 -23.70 -12.47 -17.82
C ASN A 240 -22.72 -12.16 -18.96
N GLN A 241 -22.04 -11.02 -18.87
CA GLN A 241 -20.90 -10.71 -19.71
C GLN A 241 -19.68 -11.39 -19.11
N VAL A 242 -19.55 -12.69 -19.32
CA VAL A 242 -18.23 -13.33 -19.24
C VAL A 242 -17.47 -12.85 -20.46
N ASN A 243 -16.38 -12.12 -20.26
CA ASN A 243 -15.59 -11.58 -21.37
C ASN A 243 -14.58 -12.61 -21.85
N TYR A 244 -13.99 -13.36 -20.92
CA TYR A 244 -13.01 -14.41 -21.21
C TYR A 244 -13.24 -15.64 -20.33
N GLU A 245 -12.98 -16.81 -20.90
CA GLU A 245 -12.98 -18.09 -20.20
C GLU A 245 -11.68 -18.85 -20.49
N VAL A 246 -11.18 -19.56 -19.50
CA VAL A 246 -10.07 -20.48 -19.62
C VAL A 246 -10.37 -21.75 -18.85
N SER A 247 -10.14 -22.89 -19.49
CA SER A 247 -10.27 -24.20 -18.86
C SER A 247 -8.92 -24.88 -18.77
N PHE A 248 -8.69 -25.58 -17.66
CA PHE A 248 -7.54 -26.44 -17.47
C PHE A 248 -7.96 -27.74 -16.77
N PRO A 249 -7.22 -28.85 -16.96
CA PRO A 249 -7.59 -30.14 -16.38
C PRO A 249 -7.79 -30.04 -14.86
N LYS A 250 -8.79 -30.74 -14.33
CA LYS A 250 -8.98 -30.89 -12.88
C LYS A 250 -7.74 -31.57 -12.29
N ARG A 251 -7.24 -31.01 -11.19
CA ARG A 251 -6.03 -31.47 -10.47
C ARG A 251 -6.30 -31.45 -8.99
N ASP A 252 -5.41 -32.04 -8.21
CA ASP A 252 -5.44 -31.89 -6.76
C ASP A 252 -5.21 -30.41 -6.41
N ILE A 253 -6.22 -29.76 -5.83
CA ILE A 253 -6.18 -28.33 -5.47
C ILE A 253 -5.05 -28.07 -4.47
N ASP A 254 -4.81 -29.00 -3.55
CA ASP A 254 -3.75 -28.88 -2.53
C ASP A 254 -2.34 -28.92 -3.16
N GLY A 255 -2.23 -29.37 -4.41
CA GLY A 255 -1.00 -29.35 -5.20
C GLY A 255 -0.72 -28.04 -5.93
N ILE A 256 -1.68 -27.10 -5.96
CA ILE A 256 -1.52 -25.81 -6.63
C ILE A 256 -0.83 -24.82 -5.68
N ILE A 257 0.36 -24.33 -6.05
CA ILE A 257 1.09 -23.33 -5.27
C ILE A 257 0.55 -21.93 -5.54
N TYR A 258 0.34 -21.59 -6.82
CA TYR A 258 -0.29 -20.33 -7.20
C TYR A 258 -0.99 -20.40 -8.55
N ILE A 259 -1.96 -19.49 -8.69
CA ILE A 259 -2.66 -19.16 -9.93
C ILE A 259 -2.53 -17.65 -10.13
N LYS A 260 -1.91 -17.22 -11.23
CA LYS A 260 -1.75 -15.81 -11.58
C LYS A 260 -2.44 -15.50 -12.91
N ALA A 261 -3.12 -14.37 -12.98
CA ALA A 261 -3.68 -13.84 -14.21
C ALA A 261 -2.78 -12.72 -14.76
N LYS A 262 -2.20 -12.95 -15.94
CA LYS A 262 -1.54 -11.90 -16.72
C LYS A 262 -2.56 -11.25 -17.65
N LEU A 263 -2.87 -9.99 -17.36
CA LEU A 263 -3.83 -9.16 -18.08
C LEU A 263 -3.09 -8.22 -19.02
N THR A 264 -3.54 -8.12 -20.27
CA THR A 264 -3.05 -7.15 -21.25
C THR A 264 -4.23 -6.33 -21.75
N TYR A 265 -4.12 -5.01 -21.62
CA TYR A 265 -5.14 -4.05 -22.03
C TYR A 265 -4.77 -3.39 -23.37
N ASN A 266 -5.78 -2.92 -24.10
CA ASN A 266 -5.60 -2.21 -25.39
C ASN A 266 -4.84 -0.89 -25.29
N ASN A 267 -4.70 -0.36 -24.06
CA ASN A 267 -3.85 0.77 -23.78
C ASN A 267 -2.37 0.38 -23.55
N GLY A 268 -1.99 -0.88 -23.76
CA GLY A 268 -0.62 -1.37 -23.59
C GLY A 268 -0.20 -1.63 -22.15
N VAL A 269 -1.07 -1.43 -21.16
CA VAL A 269 -0.80 -1.83 -19.77
C VAL A 269 -0.79 -3.36 -19.69
N GLU A 270 0.28 -3.89 -19.10
CA GLU A 270 0.35 -5.28 -18.66
C GLU A 270 0.38 -5.33 -17.13
N TYR A 271 -0.49 -6.16 -16.55
CA TYR A 271 -0.60 -6.35 -15.12
C TYR A 271 -0.71 -7.83 -14.79
N THR A 272 -0.02 -8.28 -13.75
CA THR A 272 -0.12 -9.66 -13.26
C THR A 272 -0.74 -9.65 -11.88
N LYS A 273 -1.90 -10.30 -11.74
CA LYS A 273 -2.62 -10.45 -10.47
C LYS A 273 -2.42 -11.86 -9.94
N ASP A 274 -2.13 -11.99 -8.64
CA ASP A 274 -2.29 -13.26 -7.95
C ASP A 274 -3.77 -13.47 -7.63
N ILE A 275 -4.33 -14.57 -8.12
CA ILE A 275 -5.74 -14.94 -7.95
C ILE A 275 -5.87 -16.30 -7.27
N THR A 276 -4.80 -16.78 -6.63
CA THR A 276 -4.77 -18.14 -6.06
C THR A 276 -5.91 -18.35 -5.08
N GLU A 277 -6.02 -17.49 -4.07
CA GLU A 277 -7.01 -17.60 -3.01
C GLU A 277 -8.45 -17.51 -3.56
N ASP A 278 -8.74 -16.49 -4.38
CA ASP A 278 -10.04 -16.29 -5.04
C ASP A 278 -10.52 -17.55 -5.78
N ILE A 279 -9.59 -18.21 -6.49
CA ILE A 279 -9.91 -19.38 -7.31
C ILE A 279 -9.98 -20.65 -6.47
N THR A 280 -8.99 -20.91 -5.61
CA THR A 280 -8.93 -22.17 -4.84
C THR A 280 -10.05 -22.27 -3.82
N MET A 281 -10.45 -21.16 -3.17
CA MET A 281 -11.60 -21.17 -2.28
C MET A 281 -12.89 -21.51 -3.03
N GLY A 282 -13.13 -20.85 -4.18
CA GLY A 282 -14.29 -21.13 -5.01
C GLY A 282 -14.35 -22.57 -5.50
N LEU A 283 -13.20 -23.17 -5.83
CA LEU A 283 -13.13 -24.57 -6.26
C LEU A 283 -13.32 -25.55 -5.09
N GLN A 284 -12.76 -25.28 -3.91
CA GLN A 284 -12.92 -26.13 -2.72
C GLN A 284 -14.37 -26.21 -2.24
N ASP A 285 -15.13 -25.13 -2.34
CA ASP A 285 -16.56 -25.14 -2.00
C ASP A 285 -17.41 -25.94 -2.98
N LEU A 286 -16.93 -26.12 -4.22
CA LEU A 286 -17.58 -26.95 -5.24
C LEU A 286 -17.22 -28.45 -5.16
N GLU A 287 -16.21 -28.81 -4.36
CA GLU A 287 -15.78 -30.20 -4.16
C GLU A 287 -16.40 -30.87 -2.91
N LYS A 288 -17.14 -30.12 -2.09
CA LYS A 288 -17.90 -30.62 -0.93
C LYS A 288 -19.30 -31.10 -1.32
#